data_AF-A0A534WQI0-F1
#
_entry.id   AF-A0A534WQI0-F1
#
_cell.length_a   1.000
_cell.length_b   1.000
_cell.length_c   1.000
_cell.angle_alpha   90.00
_cell.angle_beta   90.00
_cell.angle_gamma   90.00
#
_symmetry.space_group_name_H-M   'P 1'
#
loop_
_entity.id
_entity.type
_entity.pdbx_description
1 polymer ?
#
loop_
_entity_poly.entity_id
_entity_poly.type
_entity_poly.pdbx_seq_one_letter_code
_entity_poly.pdbx_strand_id
1 'polypeptide(L)'
;MKTRRARSRSDVDRGEMRREYRFDYKKARPNRFAGRFQAGAVAVVLAPDVASVFGSSNSVNKLLRSVIAAMPDRGRKRAKAGYIAFKRA
;
A
#
# COMPACT_ATOMS: atom_id res chain seq x y z
N MET A 1 -45.35 -41.62 13.99
CA MET A 1 -44.79 -40.32 13.54
C MET A 1 -43.34 -40.21 14.00
N LYS A 2 -42.37 -40.03 13.09
CA LYS A 2 -40.95 -39.90 13.45
C LYS A 2 -40.47 -38.53 12.96
N THR A 3 -40.24 -37.61 13.89
CA THR A 3 -39.82 -36.24 13.58
C THR A 3 -38.33 -36.23 13.23
N ARG A 4 -37.99 -35.72 12.04
CA ARG A 4 -36.59 -35.52 11.63
C ARG A 4 -36.08 -34.22 12.27
N ARG A 5 -35.09 -34.32 13.14
CA ARG A 5 -34.41 -33.17 13.76
C ARG A 5 -33.67 -32.39 12.67
N ALA A 6 -33.95 -31.10 12.57
CA ALA A 6 -33.28 -30.21 11.64
C ALA A 6 -31.77 -30.16 11.94
N ARG A 7 -30.95 -30.48 10.95
CA ARG A 7 -29.49 -30.35 11.02
C ARG A 7 -29.20 -28.84 11.15
N SER A 8 -28.69 -28.40 12.29
CA SER A 8 -28.32 -27.00 12.48
C SER A 8 -27.29 -26.63 11.43
N ARG A 9 -27.54 -25.53 10.69
CA ARG A 9 -26.57 -24.88 9.79
C ARG A 9 -25.46 -24.17 10.59
N SER A 10 -25.03 -24.77 11.69
CA SER A 10 -23.89 -24.31 12.46
C SER A 10 -22.67 -24.75 11.67
N ASP A 11 -21.87 -23.76 11.26
CA ASP A 11 -20.57 -23.92 10.62
C ASP A 11 -20.54 -23.95 9.09
N VAL A 12 -21.31 -23.07 8.44
CA VAL A 12 -20.75 -22.44 7.22
C VAL A 12 -19.68 -21.47 7.70
N ASP A 13 -18.50 -22.05 7.95
CA ASP A 13 -17.18 -21.49 7.78
C ASP A 13 -17.22 -20.09 7.11
N ARG A 14 -17.27 -19.05 7.95
CA ARG A 14 -17.22 -17.64 7.53
C ARG A 14 -15.78 -17.12 7.55
N GLY A 15 -14.79 -17.97 7.25
CA GLY A 15 -13.39 -17.57 7.35
C GLY A 15 -12.41 -18.35 6.48
N GLU A 16 -12.68 -19.61 6.13
CA GLU A 16 -11.75 -20.39 5.31
C GLU A 16 -12.00 -20.14 3.82
N MET A 17 -10.96 -19.68 3.13
CA MET A 17 -10.96 -19.68 1.67
C MET A 17 -11.08 -21.11 1.18
N ARG A 18 -11.89 -21.30 0.13
CA ARG A 18 -12.03 -22.60 -0.52
C ARG A 18 -10.67 -23.12 -0.99
N ARG A 19 -10.53 -24.45 -1.11
CA ARG A 19 -9.26 -25.11 -1.42
C ARG A 19 -8.63 -24.61 -2.71
N GLU A 20 -9.44 -24.25 -3.71
CA GLU A 20 -9.00 -23.68 -4.99
C GLU A 20 -8.28 -22.33 -4.86
N TYR A 21 -8.47 -21.60 -3.77
CA TYR A 21 -7.80 -20.31 -3.53
C TYR A 21 -6.51 -20.44 -2.71
N ARG A 22 -6.04 -21.67 -2.42
CA ARG A 22 -4.73 -21.91 -1.81
C ARG A 22 -3.64 -21.81 -2.88
N PHE A 23 -3.27 -20.59 -3.23
CA PHE A 23 -2.23 -20.32 -4.22
C PHE A 23 -0.82 -20.57 -3.65
N ASP A 24 -0.01 -21.36 -4.35
CA ASP A 24 1.42 -21.50 -4.06
C ASP A 24 2.19 -20.35 -4.70
N TYR A 25 2.38 -19.28 -3.94
CA TYR A 25 3.11 -18.08 -4.42
C TYR A 25 4.58 -18.35 -4.75
N LYS A 26 5.18 -19.47 -4.31
CA LYS A 26 6.54 -19.85 -4.74
C LYS A 26 6.59 -20.26 -6.21
N LYS A 27 5.47 -20.73 -6.76
CA LYS A 27 5.31 -21.08 -8.18
C LYS A 27 4.66 -19.96 -8.99
N ALA A 28 4.21 -18.89 -8.33
CA ALA A 28 3.59 -17.77 -9.01
C ALA A 28 4.62 -16.98 -9.82
N ARG A 29 4.17 -16.42 -10.94
CA ARG A 29 4.99 -15.51 -11.73
C ARG A 29 5.17 -14.19 -10.97
N PRO A 30 6.38 -13.60 -10.96
CA PRO A 30 6.59 -12.27 -10.41
C PRO A 30 5.64 -11.25 -11.05
N ASN A 31 5.19 -10.28 -10.27
CA ASN A 31 4.31 -9.22 -10.77
C ASN A 31 5.00 -8.49 -11.94
N ARG A 32 4.37 -8.51 -13.12
CA ARG A 32 4.88 -7.89 -14.36
C ARG A 32 5.15 -6.38 -14.25
N PHE A 33 4.58 -5.73 -13.24
CA PHE A 33 4.74 -4.30 -12.98
C PHE A 33 5.73 -4.00 -11.85
N ALA A 34 6.23 -5.01 -11.13
CA ALA A 34 7.14 -4.79 -10.00
C ALA A 34 8.42 -4.04 -10.42
N GLY A 35 8.96 -4.34 -11.61
CA GLY A 35 10.14 -3.65 -12.14
C GLY A 35 9.87 -2.25 -12.69
N ARG A 36 8.60 -1.82 -12.81
CA ARG A 36 8.26 -0.48 -13.34
C ARG A 36 8.31 0.61 -12.28
N PHE A 37 8.40 0.22 -11.00
CA PHE A 37 8.35 1.12 -9.87
C PHE A 37 9.59 0.92 -9.01
N GLN A 38 10.17 2.03 -8.54
CA GLN A 38 11.21 1.95 -7.52
C GLN A 38 10.61 1.44 -6.21
N ALA A 39 11.43 0.79 -5.38
CA ALA A 39 11.00 0.34 -4.06
C ALA A 39 10.41 1.53 -3.25
N GLY A 40 9.19 1.36 -2.74
CA GLY A 40 8.46 2.40 -2.01
C GLY A 40 7.70 3.41 -2.87
N ALA A 41 7.69 3.27 -4.19
CA ALA A 41 6.85 4.12 -5.04
C ALA A 41 5.37 3.77 -4.88
N VAL A 42 4.54 4.80 -4.76
CA VAL A 42 3.08 4.70 -4.63
C VAL A 42 2.43 5.07 -5.97
N ALA A 43 1.54 4.22 -6.45
CA ALA A 43 0.71 4.52 -7.63
C ALA A 43 -0.49 5.36 -7.19
N VAL A 44 -0.67 6.53 -7.82
CA VAL A 44 -1.80 7.43 -7.58
C VAL A 44 -2.55 7.61 -8.89
N VAL A 45 -3.88 7.50 -8.83
CA VAL A 45 -4.76 7.76 -9.98
C VAL A 45 -5.11 9.24 -9.97
N LEU A 46 -4.85 9.93 -11.07
CA LEU A 46 -5.26 11.32 -11.25
C LEU A 46 -6.71 11.39 -11.73
N ALA A 47 -7.42 12.44 -11.32
CA ALA A 47 -8.72 12.75 -11.87
C ALA A 47 -8.59 13.14 -13.36
N PRO A 48 -9.63 12.93 -14.19
CA PRO A 48 -9.54 13.09 -15.65
C PRO A 48 -9.18 14.52 -16.09
N ASP A 49 -9.68 15.52 -15.37
CA ASP A 49 -9.38 16.94 -15.57
C ASP A 49 -7.90 17.23 -15.35
N VAL A 50 -7.31 16.73 -14.25
CA VAL A 50 -5.89 16.89 -13.94
C VAL A 50 -5.04 16.12 -14.95
N ALA A 51 -5.45 14.90 -15.31
CA ALA A 51 -4.76 14.09 -16.31
C ALA A 51 -4.76 14.73 -17.71
N SER A 52 -5.79 15.52 -18.04
CA SER A 52 -5.85 16.25 -19.31
C SER A 52 -4.75 17.33 -19.43
N VAL A 53 -4.31 17.89 -18.30
CA VAL A 53 -3.26 18.91 -18.25
C VAL A 53 -1.86 18.27 -18.25
N PHE A 54 -1.70 17.13 -17.60
CA PHE A 54 -0.40 16.47 -17.44
C PHE A 54 -0.28 15.19 -18.28
N GLY A 55 0.41 15.29 -19.41
CA GLY A 55 0.65 14.14 -20.31
C GLY A 55 1.73 13.15 -19.86
N SER A 56 2.43 13.39 -18.74
CA SER A 56 3.48 12.47 -18.25
C SER A 56 3.73 12.55 -16.74
N SER A 57 4.16 11.44 -16.15
CA SER A 57 4.57 11.38 -14.75
C SER A 57 5.75 12.31 -14.43
N ASN A 58 6.64 12.56 -15.39
CA ASN A 58 7.76 13.50 -15.20
C ASN A 58 7.26 14.94 -15.00
N SER A 59 6.26 15.37 -15.78
CA SER A 59 5.68 16.72 -15.67
C SER A 59 5.00 16.95 -14.31
N VAL A 60 4.22 15.98 -13.84
CA VAL A 60 3.56 16.00 -12.52
C VAL A 60 4.60 16.07 -11.41
N ASN A 61 5.58 15.16 -11.42
CA ASN A 61 6.59 15.09 -10.38
C ASN A 61 7.47 16.35 -10.35
N LYS A 62 7.77 16.96 -11.49
CA LYS A 62 8.51 18.23 -11.55
C LYS A 62 7.72 19.34 -10.85
N LEU A 63 6.43 19.49 -11.17
CA LEU A 63 5.58 20.49 -10.54
C LEU A 63 5.46 20.27 -9.03
N LEU A 64 5.15 19.04 -8.59
CA LEU A 64 5.00 18.74 -7.17
C LEU A 64 6.29 19.00 -6.39
N ARG A 65 7.46 18.70 -6.96
CA ARG A 65 8.76 19.03 -6.35
C ARG A 65 8.98 20.54 -6.26
N SER A 66 8.63 21.30 -7.30
CA SER A 66 8.70 22.78 -7.25
C SER A 66 7.81 23.36 -6.18
N VAL A 67 6.59 22.83 -6.02
CA VAL A 67 5.66 23.24 -4.95
C VAL A 67 6.23 22.90 -3.58
N ILE A 68 6.77 21.70 -3.39
CA ILE A 68 7.42 21.29 -2.13
C ILE A 68 8.61 22.21 -1.81
N ALA A 69 9.42 22.58 -2.80
CA ALA A 69 10.56 23.47 -2.63
C ALA A 69 10.16 24.93 -2.31
N ALA A 70 9.02 25.38 -2.85
CA ALA A 70 8.49 26.72 -2.61
C ALA A 70 7.70 26.82 -1.29
N MET A 71 7.26 25.68 -0.72
CA MET A 71 6.59 25.67 0.57
C MET A 71 7.60 26.04 1.68
N PRO A 72 7.24 26.96 2.59
CA PRO A 72 8.09 27.28 3.73
C PRO A 72 8.31 25.99 4.54
N ASP A 73 9.56 25.78 4.95
CA ASP A 73 10.00 24.60 5.66
C ASP A 73 9.21 24.46 6.98
N ARG A 74 8.10 23.72 6.93
CA ARG A 74 7.27 23.40 8.10
C ARG A 74 7.93 22.32 8.98
N GLY A 75 9.24 22.10 8.84
CA GLY A 75 9.90 20.87 9.28
C GLY A 75 11.25 20.98 9.98
N ARG A 76 11.98 22.10 9.93
CA ARG A 76 13.25 22.22 10.68
C ARG A 76 13.09 22.54 12.18
N LYS A 77 11.98 22.09 12.79
CA LYS A 77 11.82 21.95 14.24
C LYS A 77 11.38 20.53 14.60
N ARG A 78 12.23 19.53 14.34
CA ARG A 78 12.17 18.27 15.07
C ARG A 78 13.56 17.68 15.29
N ALA A 79 14.00 17.81 16.54
CA ALA A 79 15.01 17.02 17.26
C ALA A 79 16.49 17.07 16.80
N LYS A 80 17.20 18.13 17.23
CA LYS A 80 18.50 17.93 17.89
C LYS A 80 18.27 17.80 19.40
N ALA A 81 17.67 16.71 19.83
CA ALA A 81 17.56 16.35 21.24
C ALA A 81 17.84 14.86 21.38
N GLY A 82 19.02 14.52 21.93
CA GLY A 82 19.26 13.22 22.54
C GLY A 82 19.96 12.15 21.69
N TYR A 83 21.19 12.40 21.23
CA TYR A 83 22.19 11.32 21.21
C TYR A 83 23.31 11.70 22.18
N ILE A 84 22.97 11.72 23.47
CA ILE A 84 23.96 11.67 24.55
C ILE A 84 24.10 10.20 24.92
N ALA A 85 25.26 9.67 24.52
CA ALA A 85 26.00 8.58 25.14
C ALA A 85 25.21 7.56 26.00
N PHE A 86 25.05 6.35 25.48
CA PHE A 86 25.08 5.15 26.32
C PHE A 86 26.30 4.30 25.95
N LYS A 87 27.46 4.70 26.49
CA LYS A 87 28.68 3.89 26.54
C LYS A 87 29.12 3.82 28.00
N ARG A 88 28.62 2.84 28.74
CA ARG A 88 29.17 2.20 29.95
C ARG A 88 28.06 1.52 30.76
N ALA A 89 28.07 0.20 30.79
CA ALA A 89 28.43 -0.59 31.98
C ALA A 89 28.65 -2.03 31.51
#